data_AF-F2U7G4-F1
#
_entry.id   AF-F2U7G4-F1
#
_cell.length_a   1.000
_cell.length_b   1.000
_cell.length_c   1.000
_cell.angle_alpha   90.00
_cell.angle_beta   90.00
_cell.angle_gamma   90.00
#
_symmetry.space_group_name_H-M   'P 1'
#
loop_
_entity.id
_entity.type
_entity.pdbx_description
1 polymer ?
#
loop_
_entity_poly.entity_id
_entity_poly.type
_entity_poly.pdbx_seq_one_letter_code
_entity_poly.pdbx_strand_id
1 'polypeptide(L)'
;MMVVAATVRGVLRRAAATRQTAAIPPQPSIVATGMLQAQRHGFATSSSTASKDNSTTTTTATATTSAAAATAAAAAATAEKPVSVTINGKPCQASLGQTILEVARDNNLFIPTLCYHPSLKPVGTCRLCLVDVGGKKTVPACVTGVQDGMNVLTHTKEIEDEVQTLLALLRARHPMKCATCPVNGQCEFQDLLMRYQVEEPAFFGHEDRKSAVGRTHDHSSPAIQLDLDKCVLCTRCVRACQEIQGMSILGIASRGPYESVSPIMGKEIADTPCISCGACTAVCPVGAITEVPHLFKVLHLLEGDFTHEDLTRDEITRLGGMPTVRHHLTRARQVKTMGDVCGAQQAKAGIKVEEQSPSSPQSTSAAPSTKQPSASNTTSAAPETSKSRLRRPITIVHTAPAVRVTLGEAFGMEPGSISTGKLVSALRAVGFDYVFDTNFTADLTIMEEGTELLERVRTGGVFPMMTSCCPGWISECQHLSVV
;
A
#
# COMPACT_ATOMS: atom_id res chain seq x y z
N MET A 1 3.30 13.28 -53.40
CA MET A 1 2.58 13.52 -52.13
C MET A 1 1.44 12.54 -51.85
N MET A 2 0.67 12.02 -52.82
CA MET A 2 -0.50 11.16 -52.52
C MET A 2 -0.20 9.83 -51.78
N VAL A 3 0.96 9.19 -52.01
CA VAL A 3 1.30 7.91 -51.37
C VAL A 3 1.45 8.04 -49.84
N VAL A 4 2.04 9.13 -49.35
CA VAL A 4 2.21 9.38 -47.91
C VAL A 4 0.84 9.57 -47.22
N ALA A 5 -0.10 10.24 -47.88
CA ALA A 5 -1.44 10.48 -47.35
C ALA A 5 -2.30 9.21 -47.22
N ALA A 6 -2.03 8.17 -48.02
CA ALA A 6 -2.67 6.86 -47.90
C ALA A 6 -2.10 6.07 -46.72
N THR A 7 -0.78 6.05 -46.56
CA THR A 7 -0.09 5.34 -45.46
C THR A 7 -0.49 5.91 -44.09
N VAL A 8 -0.52 7.24 -43.94
CA VAL A 8 -0.97 7.90 -42.71
C VAL A 8 -2.44 7.61 -42.39
N ARG A 9 -3.33 7.57 -43.39
CA ARG A 9 -4.74 7.16 -43.19
C ARG A 9 -4.88 5.69 -42.78
N GLY A 10 -4.02 4.81 -43.29
CA GLY A 10 -3.98 3.39 -42.89
C GLY A 10 -3.55 3.20 -41.43
N VAL A 11 -2.51 3.91 -41.00
CA VAL A 11 -2.02 3.89 -39.61
C VAL A 11 -3.05 4.48 -38.65
N LEU A 12 -3.67 5.62 -38.98
CA LEU A 12 -4.71 6.25 -38.17
C LEU A 12 -5.97 5.38 -38.03
N ARG A 13 -6.39 4.66 -39.09
CA ARG A 13 -7.52 3.72 -39.00
C ARG A 13 -7.21 2.51 -38.13
N ARG A 14 -5.98 1.97 -38.14
CA ARG A 14 -5.56 0.92 -37.21
C ARG A 14 -5.52 1.44 -35.77
N ALA A 15 -4.94 2.62 -35.53
CA ALA A 15 -4.91 3.24 -34.21
C ALA A 15 -6.32 3.53 -33.64
N ALA A 16 -7.27 3.94 -34.49
CA ALA A 16 -8.67 4.13 -34.09
C ALA A 16 -9.36 2.81 -33.72
N ALA A 17 -9.17 1.75 -34.51
CA ALA A 17 -9.72 0.43 -34.22
C ALA A 17 -9.16 -0.17 -32.91
N THR A 18 -7.86 0.03 -32.62
CA THR A 18 -7.24 -0.46 -31.37
C THR A 18 -7.62 0.38 -30.14
N ARG A 19 -8.05 1.64 -30.32
CA ARG A 19 -8.58 2.48 -29.22
C ARG A 19 -10.02 2.16 -28.83
N GLN A 20 -10.83 1.61 -29.75
CA GLN A 20 -12.23 1.24 -29.44
C GLN A 20 -12.36 0.03 -28.52
N THR A 21 -11.29 -0.75 -28.33
CA THR A 21 -11.24 -1.89 -27.38
C THR A 21 -10.53 -1.54 -26.06
N ALA A 22 -10.16 -0.28 -25.84
CA ALA A 22 -9.48 0.20 -24.64
C ALA A 22 -10.31 1.28 -23.91
N ALA A 23 -11.61 1.04 -23.79
CA ALA A 23 -12.41 1.71 -22.77
C ALA A 23 -12.08 1.08 -21.42
N ILE A 24 -11.59 1.88 -20.47
CA ILE A 24 -11.43 1.45 -19.07
C ILE A 24 -12.84 1.11 -18.55
N PRO A 25 -13.10 -0.11 -18.06
CA PRO A 25 -14.40 -0.43 -17.48
C PRO A 25 -14.62 0.42 -16.23
N PRO A 26 -15.86 0.91 -15.98
CA PRO A 26 -16.18 1.57 -14.73
C PRO A 26 -16.04 0.56 -13.58
N GLN A 27 -15.40 0.99 -12.49
CA GLN A 27 -15.21 0.19 -11.28
C GLN A 27 -16.57 -0.31 -10.75
N PRO A 28 -16.75 -1.62 -10.50
CA PRO A 28 -18.03 -2.15 -10.04
C PRO A 28 -18.37 -1.66 -8.63
N SER A 29 -19.65 -1.37 -8.40
CA SER A 29 -20.21 -0.91 -7.13
C SER A 29 -20.01 -1.95 -6.01
N ILE A 30 -19.27 -1.58 -4.96
CA ILE A 30 -19.14 -2.42 -3.76
C ILE A 30 -20.41 -2.31 -2.91
N VAL A 31 -21.21 -3.38 -2.93
CA VAL A 31 -22.27 -3.59 -1.92
C VAL A 31 -21.59 -3.95 -0.60
N ALA A 32 -21.58 -3.01 0.34
CA ALA A 32 -20.96 -3.18 1.64
C ALA A 32 -21.79 -4.10 2.56
N THR A 33 -21.53 -5.41 2.54
CA THR A 33 -22.12 -6.37 3.48
C THR A 33 -21.07 -6.91 4.45
N GLY A 34 -20.89 -6.17 5.55
CA GLY A 34 -20.41 -6.58 6.89
C GLY A 34 -19.36 -7.69 7.07
N MET A 35 -18.23 -7.32 7.67
CA MET A 35 -17.57 -8.14 8.69
C MET A 35 -16.87 -7.25 9.74
N LEU A 36 -17.65 -6.76 10.71
CA LEU A 36 -17.16 -6.09 11.92
C LEU A 36 -18.16 -6.33 13.06
N GLN A 37 -17.99 -7.44 13.79
CA GLN A 37 -18.71 -7.69 15.03
C GLN A 37 -17.72 -8.13 16.12
N ALA A 38 -17.34 -7.16 16.96
CA ALA A 38 -16.57 -7.40 18.16
C ALA A 38 -17.43 -8.12 19.20
N GLN A 39 -17.04 -9.33 19.61
CA GLN A 39 -17.71 -10.05 20.68
C GLN A 39 -17.33 -9.45 22.05
N ARG A 40 -18.22 -8.61 22.60
CA ARG A 40 -18.28 -8.34 24.04
C ARG A 40 -19.42 -9.16 24.64
N HIS A 41 -19.10 -10.31 25.24
CA HIS A 41 -20.04 -11.02 26.10
C HIS A 41 -19.68 -10.80 27.57
N GLY A 42 -20.58 -10.12 28.29
CA GLY A 42 -20.50 -9.97 29.74
C GLY A 42 -20.88 -11.25 30.47
N PHE A 43 -20.25 -11.47 31.61
CA PHE A 43 -20.62 -12.51 32.57
C PHE A 43 -22.07 -12.33 33.04
N ALA A 44 -22.85 -13.42 33.03
CA ALA A 44 -24.10 -13.53 33.74
C ALA A 44 -24.13 -14.86 34.51
N THR A 45 -24.13 -14.77 35.84
CA THR A 45 -24.18 -15.92 36.75
C THR A 45 -25.63 -16.35 37.00
N SER A 46 -25.91 -17.65 36.97
CA SER A 46 -26.88 -18.26 37.88
C SER A 46 -26.73 -19.78 37.92
N SER A 47 -27.05 -20.37 39.06
CA SER A 47 -26.97 -21.78 39.38
C SER A 47 -28.38 -22.38 39.51
N SER A 48 -28.56 -23.68 39.21
CA SER A 48 -29.19 -24.69 40.09
C SER A 48 -29.73 -25.95 39.36
N THR A 49 -29.23 -27.11 39.82
CA THR A 49 -29.92 -28.40 40.07
C THR A 49 -31.04 -28.97 39.15
N ALA A 50 -30.67 -30.05 38.43
CA ALA A 50 -31.14 -31.44 38.62
C ALA A 50 -32.57 -31.93 38.23
N SER A 51 -32.56 -32.93 37.33
CA SER A 51 -33.31 -34.22 37.33
C SER A 51 -34.79 -34.37 36.93
N LYS A 52 -34.94 -35.09 35.79
CA LYS A 52 -35.74 -36.33 35.56
C LYS A 52 -37.27 -36.31 35.37
N ASP A 53 -37.65 -36.97 34.26
CA ASP A 53 -38.84 -37.80 33.97
C ASP A 53 -40.23 -37.09 34.06
N ASN A 54 -41.27 -37.39 33.26
CA ASN A 54 -41.57 -38.52 32.37
C ASN A 54 -42.47 -38.06 31.18
N SER A 55 -42.74 -38.98 30.25
CA SER A 55 -43.59 -38.87 29.05
C SER A 55 -45.06 -38.48 29.27
N THR A 56 -45.68 -37.87 28.24
CA THR A 56 -46.89 -38.38 27.56
C THR A 56 -47.07 -37.69 26.20
N THR A 57 -47.46 -38.44 25.18
CA THR A 57 -47.54 -38.06 23.77
C THR A 57 -48.83 -37.32 23.40
N THR A 58 -48.77 -36.15 22.76
CA THR A 58 -49.81 -35.67 21.82
C THR A 58 -49.21 -34.76 20.72
N THR A 59 -49.18 -35.28 19.50
CA THR A 59 -49.41 -34.63 18.20
C THR A 59 -49.15 -33.11 18.04
N THR A 60 -48.03 -32.74 17.43
CA THR A 60 -47.98 -31.74 16.32
C THR A 60 -46.62 -31.79 15.60
N ALA A 61 -46.63 -31.60 14.28
CA ALA A 61 -45.43 -31.68 13.45
C ALA A 61 -44.81 -30.30 13.18
N THR A 62 -43.48 -30.26 13.09
CA THR A 62 -42.65 -29.30 12.32
C THR A 62 -43.07 -27.81 12.32
N ALA A 63 -42.50 -27.02 13.25
CA ALA A 63 -42.57 -25.55 13.20
C ALA A 63 -41.40 -24.83 13.91
N THR A 64 -40.14 -25.09 13.52
CA THR A 64 -38.95 -24.38 14.06
C THR A 64 -37.95 -23.96 12.97
N THR A 65 -38.46 -23.34 11.91
CA THR A 65 -37.65 -22.68 10.85
C THR A 65 -38.07 -21.23 10.56
N SER A 66 -39.02 -20.66 11.31
CA SER A 66 -39.56 -19.32 11.07
C SER A 66 -38.81 -18.17 11.76
N ALA A 67 -38.11 -18.42 12.88
CA ALA A 67 -37.48 -17.35 13.68
C ALA A 67 -36.23 -16.74 13.01
N ALA A 68 -35.37 -17.56 12.38
CA ALA A 68 -34.18 -17.09 11.68
C ALA A 68 -34.49 -16.46 10.30
N ALA A 69 -35.57 -16.92 9.65
CA ALA A 69 -36.05 -16.31 8.41
C ALA A 69 -36.66 -14.91 8.65
N ALA A 70 -37.34 -14.71 9.79
CA ALA A 70 -37.93 -13.42 10.15
C ALA A 70 -36.89 -12.32 10.39
N THR A 71 -35.73 -12.64 10.97
CA THR A 71 -34.63 -11.67 11.16
C THR A 71 -33.84 -11.40 9.88
N ALA A 72 -33.71 -12.37 8.97
CA ALA A 72 -33.15 -12.13 7.64
C ALA A 72 -34.07 -11.25 6.78
N ALA A 73 -35.39 -11.42 6.88
CA ALA A 73 -36.36 -10.57 6.20
C ALA A 73 -36.39 -9.13 6.75
N ALA A 74 -36.12 -8.92 8.04
CA ALA A 74 -36.11 -7.60 8.67
C ALA A 74 -34.94 -6.70 8.19
N ALA A 75 -33.79 -7.28 7.80
CA ALA A 75 -32.67 -6.54 7.23
C ALA A 75 -32.85 -6.16 5.74
N ALA A 76 -33.81 -6.78 5.05
CA ALA A 76 -34.14 -6.54 3.64
C ALA A 76 -35.35 -5.60 3.45
N ALA A 77 -35.90 -5.03 4.54
CA ALA A 77 -37.21 -4.38 4.55
C ALA A 77 -37.22 -2.88 4.89
N THR A 78 -36.06 -2.20 4.89
CA THR A 78 -36.00 -0.74 4.67
C THR A 78 -35.81 -0.44 3.19
N ALA A 79 -36.79 -0.83 2.38
CA ALA A 79 -36.92 -0.39 1.00
C ALA A 79 -37.39 1.07 1.01
N GLU A 80 -36.46 1.99 1.30
CA GLU A 80 -36.71 3.42 1.28
C GLU A 80 -37.14 3.86 -0.13
N LYS A 81 -38.11 4.77 -0.18
CA LYS A 81 -38.83 5.11 -1.41
C LYS A 81 -37.84 5.63 -2.47
N PRO A 82 -37.82 5.06 -3.70
CA PRO A 82 -36.88 5.48 -4.72
C PRO A 82 -37.13 6.95 -5.10
N VAL A 83 -36.05 7.72 -5.15
CA VAL A 83 -36.00 9.14 -5.48
C VAL A 83 -35.71 9.27 -6.97
N SER A 84 -36.52 10.04 -7.70
CA SER A 84 -36.34 10.28 -9.13
C SER A 84 -35.49 11.52 -9.35
N VAL A 85 -34.29 11.34 -9.92
CA VAL A 85 -33.33 12.41 -10.21
C VAL A 85 -33.06 12.43 -11.70
N THR A 86 -32.89 13.61 -12.29
CA THR A 86 -32.40 13.75 -13.68
C THR A 86 -30.99 14.30 -13.65
N ILE A 87 -30.03 13.65 -14.31
CA ILE A 87 -28.64 14.13 -14.42
C ILE A 87 -28.29 14.26 -15.90
N ASN A 88 -27.96 15.46 -16.37
CA ASN A 88 -27.71 15.78 -17.79
C ASN A 88 -28.84 15.31 -18.73
N GLY A 89 -30.10 15.41 -18.29
CA GLY A 89 -31.27 14.92 -19.04
C GLY A 89 -31.49 13.40 -19.00
N LYS A 90 -30.58 12.62 -18.41
CA LYS A 90 -30.76 11.17 -18.17
C LYS A 90 -31.53 10.96 -16.85
N PRO A 91 -32.66 10.24 -16.83
CA PRO A 91 -33.32 9.85 -15.60
C PRO A 91 -32.48 8.80 -14.87
N CYS A 92 -32.27 9.01 -13.58
CA CYS A 92 -31.49 8.17 -12.67
C CYS A 92 -32.36 7.85 -11.45
N GLN A 93 -32.42 6.57 -11.05
CA GLN A 93 -32.99 6.22 -9.75
C GLN A 93 -31.92 6.34 -8.68
N ALA A 94 -32.33 6.80 -7.51
CA ALA A 94 -31.50 6.94 -6.33
C ALA A 94 -32.23 6.47 -5.08
N SER A 95 -31.47 5.98 -4.10
CA SER A 95 -31.95 5.73 -2.74
C SER A 95 -31.92 7.01 -1.92
N LEU A 96 -32.82 7.12 -0.94
CA LEU A 96 -32.85 8.25 -0.03
C LEU A 96 -31.50 8.35 0.73
N GLY A 97 -30.96 9.55 0.85
CA GLY A 97 -29.67 9.79 1.53
C GLY A 97 -28.41 9.58 0.69
N GLN A 98 -28.48 9.02 -0.54
CA GLN A 98 -27.33 9.01 -1.45
C GLN A 98 -26.92 10.44 -1.85
N THR A 99 -25.62 10.65 -2.08
CA THR A 99 -25.09 11.91 -2.63
C THR A 99 -25.22 11.96 -4.15
N ILE A 100 -25.25 13.17 -4.72
CA ILE A 100 -25.28 13.35 -6.18
C ILE A 100 -24.08 12.64 -6.85
N LEU A 101 -22.91 12.62 -6.20
CA LEU A 101 -21.71 11.95 -6.71
C LEU A 101 -21.86 10.43 -6.78
N GLU A 102 -22.50 9.80 -5.79
CA GLU A 102 -22.74 8.35 -5.78
C GLU A 102 -23.71 7.98 -6.91
N VAL A 103 -24.86 8.67 -6.99
CA VAL A 103 -25.86 8.45 -8.04
C VAL A 103 -25.28 8.68 -9.44
N ALA A 104 -24.40 9.67 -9.60
CA ALA A 104 -23.68 9.90 -10.86
C ALA A 104 -22.79 8.71 -11.22
N ARG A 105 -21.99 8.18 -10.28
CA ARG A 105 -21.11 7.02 -10.53
C ARG A 105 -21.89 5.75 -10.84
N ASP A 106 -22.94 5.45 -10.08
CA ASP A 106 -23.82 4.29 -10.31
C ASP A 106 -24.44 4.34 -11.72
N ASN A 107 -24.62 5.55 -12.28
CA ASN A 107 -25.15 5.78 -13.62
C ASN A 107 -24.08 6.00 -14.71
N ASN A 108 -22.79 5.76 -14.40
CA ASN A 108 -21.63 5.94 -15.28
C ASN A 108 -21.42 7.38 -15.77
N LEU A 109 -21.75 8.37 -14.94
CA LEU A 109 -21.53 9.79 -15.19
C LEU A 109 -20.30 10.28 -14.42
N PHE A 110 -19.37 10.90 -15.13
CA PHE A 110 -18.12 11.38 -14.54
C PHE A 110 -18.31 12.77 -13.90
N ILE A 111 -18.01 12.88 -12.61
CA ILE A 111 -17.85 14.15 -11.89
C ILE A 111 -16.42 14.18 -11.33
N PRO A 112 -15.62 15.24 -11.56
CA PRO A 112 -14.24 15.30 -11.09
C PRO A 112 -14.16 15.38 -9.55
N THR A 113 -13.24 14.63 -8.95
CA THR A 113 -13.04 14.58 -7.49
C THR A 113 -11.55 14.52 -7.15
N LEU A 114 -11.13 15.18 -6.06
CA LEU A 114 -9.74 15.13 -5.57
C LEU A 114 -9.62 15.04 -4.04
N CYS A 115 -10.55 15.61 -3.25
CA CYS A 115 -10.59 15.42 -1.78
C CYS A 115 -11.52 14.29 -1.33
N TYR A 116 -12.45 13.86 -2.18
CA TYR A 116 -13.31 12.70 -1.90
C TYR A 116 -12.52 11.40 -2.11
N HIS A 117 -12.74 10.41 -1.25
CA HIS A 117 -12.27 9.03 -1.41
C HIS A 117 -13.34 8.09 -0.82
N PRO A 118 -13.68 6.93 -1.43
CA PRO A 118 -14.80 6.09 -0.97
C PRO A 118 -14.70 5.64 0.50
N SER A 119 -13.49 5.33 0.97
CA SER A 119 -13.24 4.88 2.35
C SER A 119 -13.17 6.01 3.39
N LEU A 120 -13.44 7.26 3.01
CA LEU A 120 -13.38 8.44 3.87
C LEU A 120 -14.70 9.21 3.81
N LYS A 121 -15.11 9.85 4.90
CA LYS A 121 -16.32 10.72 4.90
C LYS A 121 -16.23 11.83 3.83
N PRO A 122 -17.33 12.33 3.26
CA PRO A 122 -17.26 13.45 2.33
C PRO A 122 -17.09 14.80 3.06
N VAL A 123 -16.25 15.69 2.51
CA VAL A 123 -15.99 17.04 3.09
C VAL A 123 -16.20 18.21 2.11
N GLY A 124 -16.22 17.96 0.80
CA GLY A 124 -16.51 19.00 -0.22
C GLY A 124 -15.45 20.10 -0.40
N THR A 125 -14.38 20.12 0.38
CA THR A 125 -13.45 21.26 0.50
C THR A 125 -12.75 21.66 -0.81
N CYS A 126 -12.36 20.69 -1.66
CA CYS A 126 -11.64 21.01 -2.91
C CYS A 126 -12.51 21.68 -3.99
N ARG A 127 -13.85 21.67 -3.82
CA ARG A 127 -14.82 22.26 -4.77
C ARG A 127 -14.63 21.87 -6.25
N LEU A 128 -14.01 20.73 -6.57
CA LEU A 128 -13.92 20.27 -7.98
C LEU A 128 -15.21 19.59 -8.45
N CYS A 129 -15.91 18.88 -7.54
CA CYS A 129 -17.14 18.14 -7.85
C CYS A 129 -18.38 19.07 -7.93
N LEU A 130 -18.29 20.17 -8.68
CA LEU A 130 -19.38 21.14 -8.79
C LEU A 130 -20.42 20.70 -9.81
N VAL A 131 -21.67 20.94 -9.43
CA VAL A 131 -22.85 20.72 -10.27
C VAL A 131 -23.81 21.89 -10.09
N ASP A 132 -24.56 22.18 -11.14
CA ASP A 132 -25.74 23.02 -11.06
C ASP A 132 -26.98 22.16 -10.79
N VAL A 133 -27.89 22.68 -9.97
CA VAL A 133 -29.15 22.05 -9.56
C VAL A 133 -30.36 22.96 -9.86
N GLY A 134 -30.21 23.90 -10.80
CA GLY A 134 -31.21 24.92 -11.14
C GLY A 134 -31.24 26.11 -10.17
N GLY A 135 -30.14 26.34 -9.45
CA GLY A 135 -30.01 27.38 -8.43
C GLY A 135 -29.09 28.52 -8.86
N LYS A 136 -29.05 29.62 -8.09
CA LYS A 136 -28.10 30.74 -8.35
C LYS A 136 -26.63 30.44 -8.02
N LYS A 137 -26.30 29.23 -7.55
CA LYS A 137 -24.95 28.86 -7.06
C LYS A 137 -24.68 27.37 -7.29
N THR A 138 -23.46 27.03 -7.71
CA THR A 138 -22.98 25.65 -7.85
C THR A 138 -22.79 24.97 -6.49
N VAL A 139 -23.21 23.70 -6.40
CA VAL A 139 -23.18 22.88 -5.17
C VAL A 139 -22.20 21.71 -5.31
N PRO A 140 -21.59 21.22 -4.21
CA PRO A 140 -20.62 20.13 -4.28
C PRO A 140 -21.31 18.77 -4.25
N ALA A 141 -21.30 18.05 -5.37
CA ALA A 141 -21.98 16.77 -5.55
C ALA A 141 -21.59 15.69 -4.53
N CYS A 142 -20.39 15.76 -3.94
CA CYS A 142 -19.91 14.76 -3.00
C CYS A 142 -20.46 14.88 -1.57
N VAL A 143 -21.11 16.00 -1.21
CA VAL A 143 -21.75 16.21 0.10
C VAL A 143 -23.26 16.42 -0.05
N THR A 144 -23.70 17.00 -1.17
CA THR A 144 -25.12 17.25 -1.42
C THR A 144 -25.87 15.94 -1.65
N GLY A 145 -26.80 15.62 -0.74
CA GLY A 145 -27.76 14.54 -0.89
C GLY A 145 -28.78 14.83 -1.99
N VAL A 146 -29.24 13.79 -2.69
CA VAL A 146 -30.27 13.93 -3.74
C VAL A 146 -31.66 14.24 -3.16
N GLN A 147 -32.51 14.86 -3.98
CA GLN A 147 -33.90 15.17 -3.67
C GLN A 147 -34.81 14.77 -4.83
N ASP A 148 -36.08 14.48 -4.54
CA ASP A 148 -37.03 14.02 -5.55
C ASP A 148 -37.37 15.14 -6.55
N GLY A 149 -37.33 14.83 -7.84
CA GLY A 149 -37.47 15.82 -8.92
C GLY A 149 -36.25 16.71 -9.14
N MET A 150 -35.12 16.46 -8.46
CA MET A 150 -33.89 17.24 -8.68
C MET A 150 -33.37 17.04 -10.11
N ASN A 151 -33.08 18.15 -10.81
CA ASN A 151 -32.41 18.15 -12.10
C ASN A 151 -30.99 18.70 -11.94
N VAL A 152 -29.99 17.90 -12.30
CA VAL A 152 -28.57 18.17 -12.09
C VAL A 152 -27.88 18.31 -13.45
N LEU A 153 -27.12 19.39 -13.63
CA LEU A 153 -26.22 19.57 -14.76
C LEU A 153 -24.77 19.48 -14.28
N THR A 154 -23.98 18.58 -14.87
CA THR A 154 -22.56 18.38 -14.54
C THR A 154 -21.62 18.97 -15.58
N HIS A 155 -22.15 19.34 -16.75
CA HIS A 155 -21.43 19.93 -17.87
C HIS A 155 -22.16 21.19 -18.35
N THR A 156 -21.81 22.33 -17.77
CA THR A 156 -22.10 23.65 -18.31
C THR A 156 -20.79 24.42 -18.42
N LYS A 157 -20.75 25.45 -19.26
CA LYS A 157 -19.54 26.24 -19.44
C LYS A 157 -19.09 26.88 -18.12
N GLU A 158 -20.04 27.35 -17.32
CA GLU A 158 -19.79 27.96 -16.02
C GLU A 158 -19.11 27.00 -15.04
N ILE A 159 -19.54 25.73 -15.02
CA ILE A 159 -18.91 24.68 -14.20
C ILE A 159 -17.51 24.36 -14.72
N GLU A 160 -17.33 24.26 -16.04
CA GLU A 160 -16.02 23.97 -16.64
C GLU A 160 -15.01 25.10 -16.40
N ASP A 161 -15.43 26.36 -16.54
CA ASP A 161 -14.64 27.56 -16.22
C ASP A 161 -14.28 27.61 -14.70
N GLU A 162 -15.23 27.29 -13.80
CA GLU A 162 -14.97 27.17 -12.35
C GLU A 162 -13.96 26.06 -12.01
N VAL A 163 -14.11 24.87 -12.60
CA VAL A 163 -13.21 23.72 -12.38
C VAL A 163 -11.82 23.98 -12.96
N GLN A 164 -11.71 24.55 -14.16
CA GLN A 164 -10.42 24.97 -14.73
C GLN A 164 -9.71 25.97 -13.83
N THR A 165 -10.43 26.98 -13.31
CA THR A 165 -9.88 27.99 -12.40
C THR A 165 -9.35 27.35 -11.11
N LEU A 166 -10.09 26.42 -10.50
CA LEU A 166 -9.64 25.71 -9.30
C LEU A 166 -8.42 24.83 -9.54
N LEU A 167 -8.39 24.10 -10.66
CA LEU A 167 -7.23 23.29 -11.05
C LEU A 167 -6.00 24.16 -11.36
N ALA A 168 -6.19 25.32 -11.97
CA ALA A 168 -5.13 26.29 -12.26
C ALA A 168 -4.50 26.85 -10.97
N LEU A 169 -5.32 27.15 -9.95
CA LEU A 169 -4.86 27.56 -8.62
C LEU A 169 -4.10 26.45 -7.88
N LEU A 170 -4.51 25.19 -8.02
CA LEU A 170 -3.77 24.03 -7.50
C LEU A 170 -2.45 23.84 -8.24
N ARG A 171 -2.44 24.00 -9.57
CA ARG A 171 -1.24 23.89 -10.42
C ARG A 171 -0.20 24.94 -10.05
N ALA A 172 -0.61 26.18 -9.79
CA ALA A 172 0.29 27.26 -9.36
C ALA A 172 1.09 26.92 -8.08
N ARG A 173 0.56 26.06 -7.20
CA ARG A 173 1.23 25.61 -5.96
C ARG A 173 1.95 24.27 -6.08
N HIS A 174 2.03 23.68 -7.27
CA HIS A 174 2.58 22.34 -7.51
C HIS A 174 3.79 22.42 -8.47
N PRO A 175 4.93 21.76 -8.20
CA PRO A 175 6.17 21.95 -8.96
C PRO A 175 6.18 21.34 -10.36
N MET A 176 5.13 20.61 -10.77
CA MET A 176 4.95 20.00 -12.11
C MET A 176 6.10 19.12 -12.62
N LYS A 177 7.01 18.66 -11.76
CA LYS A 177 8.13 17.74 -12.04
C LYS A 177 7.65 16.29 -12.26
N CYS A 178 6.74 16.06 -13.20
CA CYS A 178 6.10 14.76 -13.44
C CYS A 178 7.09 13.68 -13.89
N ALA A 179 8.11 14.02 -14.68
CA ALA A 179 9.07 13.05 -15.24
C ALA A 179 9.90 12.30 -14.18
N THR A 180 10.09 12.88 -13.00
CA THR A 180 10.80 12.28 -11.86
C THR A 180 9.88 11.92 -10.70
N CYS A 181 8.56 12.00 -10.90
CA CYS A 181 7.57 11.71 -9.87
C CYS A 181 7.30 10.20 -9.78
N PRO A 182 7.33 9.58 -8.59
CA PRO A 182 7.12 8.13 -8.43
C PRO A 182 5.72 7.65 -8.87
N VAL A 183 4.71 8.53 -8.84
CA VAL A 183 3.32 8.22 -9.24
C VAL A 183 2.95 8.71 -10.65
N ASN A 184 3.94 8.95 -11.51
CA ASN A 184 3.69 9.41 -12.89
C ASN A 184 2.85 8.37 -13.66
N GLY A 185 1.70 8.81 -14.19
CA GLY A 185 0.72 7.90 -14.83
C GLY A 185 -0.27 7.21 -13.88
N GLN A 186 -0.22 7.50 -12.59
CA GLN A 186 -1.22 7.10 -11.57
C GLN A 186 -1.74 8.30 -10.75
N CYS A 187 -1.39 9.52 -11.15
CA CYS A 187 -1.68 10.75 -10.42
C CYS A 187 -3.05 11.33 -10.83
N GLU A 188 -4.06 11.21 -9.97
CA GLU A 188 -5.41 11.77 -10.22
C GLU A 188 -5.38 13.26 -10.59
N PHE A 189 -4.46 14.03 -10.01
CA PHE A 189 -4.31 15.45 -10.33
C PHE A 189 -3.75 15.68 -11.74
N GLN A 190 -2.81 14.84 -12.19
CA GLN A 190 -2.26 14.88 -13.55
C GLN A 190 -3.35 14.60 -14.58
N ASP A 191 -4.19 13.59 -14.33
CA ASP A 191 -5.32 13.23 -15.20
C ASP A 191 -6.36 14.35 -15.30
N LEU A 192 -6.69 15.01 -14.19
CA LEU A 192 -7.61 16.16 -14.17
C LEU A 192 -7.05 17.36 -14.95
N LEU A 193 -5.76 17.69 -14.78
CA LEU A 193 -5.12 18.77 -15.54
C LEU A 193 -5.14 18.50 -17.05
N MET A 194 -4.86 17.27 -17.48
CA MET A 194 -4.95 16.88 -18.89
C MET A 194 -6.40 16.92 -19.41
N ARG A 195 -7.35 16.39 -18.64
CA ARG A 195 -8.76 16.30 -19.03
C ARG A 195 -9.39 17.67 -19.26
N TYR A 196 -9.11 18.63 -18.37
CA TYR A 196 -9.64 19.99 -18.44
C TYR A 196 -8.73 20.97 -19.20
N GLN A 197 -7.63 20.49 -19.81
CA GLN A 197 -6.68 21.28 -20.61
C GLN A 197 -6.17 22.53 -19.86
N VAL A 198 -5.83 22.34 -18.59
CA VAL A 198 -5.49 23.45 -17.68
C VAL A 198 -4.09 23.96 -17.96
N GLU A 199 -4.01 25.12 -18.60
CA GLU A 199 -2.77 25.83 -18.88
C GLU A 199 -2.10 26.39 -17.61
N GLU A 200 -0.89 26.91 -17.76
CA GLU A 200 -0.18 27.56 -16.67
C GLU A 200 -0.67 29.00 -16.49
N PRO A 201 -1.02 29.44 -15.26
CA PRO A 201 -1.42 30.82 -15.04
C PRO A 201 -0.29 31.81 -15.35
N ALA A 202 -0.47 32.66 -16.37
CA ALA A 202 0.55 33.60 -16.86
C ALA A 202 1.10 34.62 -15.84
N PHE A 203 0.52 34.70 -14.63
CA PHE A 203 0.89 35.63 -13.56
C PHE A 203 1.38 34.98 -12.27
N PHE A 204 1.31 33.66 -12.13
CA PHE A 204 1.84 32.98 -10.95
C PHE A 204 3.24 32.44 -11.25
N GLY A 205 4.26 33.17 -10.81
CA GLY A 205 5.60 32.59 -10.72
C GLY A 205 5.58 31.39 -9.78
N HIS A 206 6.31 30.33 -10.14
CA HIS A 206 6.60 29.22 -9.25
C HIS A 206 7.52 29.69 -8.11
N GLU A 207 6.97 30.39 -7.12
CA GLU A 207 7.64 30.53 -5.83
C GLU A 207 7.63 29.17 -5.13
N ASP A 208 8.82 28.69 -4.75
CA ASP A 208 8.96 27.44 -3.99
C ASP A 208 8.10 27.50 -2.72
N ARG A 209 7.32 26.44 -2.50
CA ARG A 209 6.34 26.39 -1.41
C ARG A 209 7.04 26.46 -0.05
N LYS A 210 6.96 27.62 0.59
CA LYS A 210 7.35 27.77 2.00
C LYS A 210 6.30 27.09 2.88
N SER A 211 6.55 25.83 3.24
CA SER A 211 5.87 25.16 4.38
C SER A 211 5.97 26.03 5.62
N ALA A 212 4.89 26.18 6.39
CA ALA A 212 4.92 26.94 7.64
C ALA A 212 5.90 26.37 8.68
N VAL A 213 6.28 25.10 8.53
CA VAL A 213 7.23 24.37 9.41
C VAL A 213 8.67 24.47 8.88
N GLY A 214 8.90 25.15 7.76
CA GLY A 214 10.21 25.29 7.11
C GLY A 214 10.75 24.00 6.45
N ARG A 215 10.11 22.86 6.68
CA ARG A 215 10.39 21.58 6.02
C ARG A 215 9.23 21.16 5.13
N THR A 216 9.56 20.83 3.88
CA THR A 216 8.65 20.28 2.88
C THR A 216 8.93 18.82 2.57
N HIS A 217 10.12 18.31 2.91
CA HIS A 217 10.54 16.94 2.67
C HIS A 217 10.80 16.22 3.99
N ASP A 218 10.47 14.93 4.05
CA ASP A 218 10.77 14.03 5.16
C ASP A 218 11.04 12.62 4.62
N HIS A 219 12.26 12.12 4.87
CA HIS A 219 12.72 10.77 4.51
C HIS A 219 13.20 9.99 5.75
N SER A 220 12.77 10.40 6.95
CA SER A 220 13.20 9.81 8.24
C SER A 220 12.65 8.41 8.48
N SER A 221 11.42 8.13 8.02
CA SER A 221 10.77 6.84 8.22
C SER A 221 11.27 5.79 7.24
N PRO A 222 11.48 4.53 7.68
CA PRO A 222 11.88 3.45 6.80
C PRO A 222 10.75 2.96 5.87
N ALA A 223 9.50 3.39 6.09
CA ALA A 223 8.32 2.87 5.41
C ALA A 223 7.64 3.91 4.50
N ILE A 224 7.55 5.17 4.93
CA ILE A 224 6.92 6.26 4.17
C ILE A 224 7.83 7.48 4.05
N GLN A 225 7.69 8.23 2.97
CA GLN A 225 8.37 9.51 2.75
C GLN A 225 7.37 10.58 2.32
N LEU A 226 7.62 11.83 2.73
CA LEU A 226 6.79 12.98 2.42
C LEU A 226 7.55 13.95 1.51
N ASP A 227 6.86 14.43 0.48
CA ASP A 227 7.26 15.53 -0.41
C ASP A 227 6.06 16.48 -0.52
N LEU A 228 5.99 17.40 0.43
CA LEU A 228 4.88 18.34 0.59
C LEU A 228 4.88 19.44 -0.48
N ASP A 229 5.93 19.56 -1.30
CA ASP A 229 5.91 20.44 -2.46
C ASP A 229 4.95 19.90 -3.52
N LYS A 230 4.81 18.57 -3.64
CA LYS A 230 3.79 17.91 -4.46
C LYS A 230 2.37 17.92 -3.83
N CYS A 231 2.17 18.45 -2.61
CA CYS A 231 0.91 18.30 -1.87
C CYS A 231 -0.19 19.31 -2.29
N VAL A 232 -1.27 18.81 -2.89
CA VAL A 232 -2.46 19.61 -3.29
C VAL A 232 -3.46 19.93 -2.15
N LEU A 233 -3.07 19.75 -0.87
CA LEU A 233 -3.91 20.02 0.32
C LEU A 233 -5.31 19.36 0.33
N CYS A 234 -5.47 18.21 -0.32
CA CYS A 234 -6.75 17.50 -0.42
C CYS A 234 -7.30 16.92 0.91
N THR A 235 -6.51 16.99 2.01
CA THR A 235 -6.76 16.45 3.36
C THR A 235 -7.02 14.93 3.48
N ARG A 236 -7.06 14.16 2.38
CA ARG A 236 -7.28 12.70 2.42
C ARG A 236 -6.33 11.97 3.38
N CYS A 237 -5.03 12.29 3.37
CA CYS A 237 -4.02 11.62 4.21
C CYS A 237 -4.19 11.89 5.72
N VAL A 238 -4.47 13.14 6.11
CA VAL A 238 -4.85 13.54 7.47
C VAL A 238 -6.04 12.72 7.94
N ARG A 239 -7.05 12.64 7.08
CA ARG A 239 -8.32 11.98 7.38
C ARG A 239 -8.22 10.46 7.38
N ALA A 240 -7.38 9.83 6.56
CA ALA A 240 -7.07 8.41 6.68
C ALA A 240 -6.35 8.10 8.00
N CYS A 241 -5.39 8.94 8.41
CA CYS A 241 -4.68 8.79 9.67
C CYS A 241 -5.60 8.94 10.91
N GLN A 242 -6.64 9.77 10.81
CA GLN A 242 -7.62 9.99 11.89
C GLN A 242 -8.81 9.02 11.84
N GLU A 243 -9.49 8.88 10.70
CA GLU A 243 -10.77 8.16 10.57
C GLU A 243 -10.60 6.64 10.40
N ILE A 244 -9.52 6.19 9.75
CA ILE A 244 -9.26 4.75 9.53
C ILE A 244 -8.39 4.18 10.66
N GLN A 245 -7.37 4.93 11.10
CA GLN A 245 -6.35 4.44 12.02
C GLN A 245 -6.45 5.01 13.45
N GLY A 246 -7.22 6.08 13.69
CA GLY A 246 -7.33 6.73 15.00
C GLY A 246 -6.10 7.55 15.46
N MET A 247 -4.92 7.31 14.87
CA MET A 247 -3.63 7.83 15.34
C MET A 247 -3.45 9.35 15.23
N SER A 248 -4.08 10.01 14.24
CA SER A 248 -4.04 11.48 14.06
C SER A 248 -2.63 12.10 13.98
N ILE A 249 -1.63 11.35 13.49
CA ILE A 249 -0.23 11.79 13.36
C ILE A 249 -0.07 12.96 12.39
N LEU A 250 -0.83 12.93 11.29
CA LEU A 250 -0.84 13.99 10.27
C LEU A 250 -1.98 14.97 10.55
N GLY A 251 -1.67 16.26 10.55
CA GLY A 251 -2.64 17.35 10.67
C GLY A 251 -2.42 18.45 9.64
N ILE A 252 -3.17 19.53 9.76
CA ILE A 252 -2.95 20.78 9.01
C ILE A 252 -2.24 21.78 9.92
N ALA A 253 -1.08 22.26 9.49
CA ALA A 253 -0.33 23.34 10.08
C ALA A 253 -0.46 24.61 9.22
N SER A 254 -0.36 25.78 9.86
CA SER A 254 -0.38 27.09 9.21
C SER A 254 -1.80 27.57 8.92
N ARG A 255 -1.93 28.68 8.20
CA ARG A 255 -3.17 29.22 7.62
C ARG A 255 -2.83 30.01 6.35
N GLY A 256 -3.76 30.09 5.41
CA GLY A 256 -3.58 30.86 4.18
C GLY A 256 -2.46 30.29 3.28
N PRO A 257 -1.56 31.11 2.71
CA PRO A 257 -0.57 30.64 1.74
C PRO A 257 0.43 29.63 2.32
N TYR A 258 0.70 29.70 3.62
CA TYR A 258 1.62 28.80 4.34
C TYR A 258 0.96 27.51 4.83
N GLU A 259 -0.33 27.30 4.57
CA GLU A 259 -1.04 26.09 4.97
C GLU A 259 -0.40 24.84 4.34
N SER A 260 -0.15 23.83 5.18
CA SER A 260 0.60 22.61 4.86
C SER A 260 0.09 21.43 5.68
N VAL A 261 0.06 20.23 5.07
CA VAL A 261 -0.01 18.99 5.86
C VAL A 261 1.29 18.88 6.65
N SER A 262 1.24 18.49 7.92
CA SER A 262 2.42 18.33 8.76
C SER A 262 2.23 17.22 9.79
N PRO A 263 3.29 16.48 10.17
CA PRO A 263 3.26 15.61 11.34
C PRO A 263 3.02 16.40 12.63
N ILE A 264 2.59 15.72 13.68
CA ILE A 264 2.34 16.32 15.00
C ILE A 264 3.55 17.11 15.52
N MET A 265 3.29 18.33 16.00
CA MET A 265 4.31 19.31 16.43
C MET A 265 5.34 19.70 15.36
N GLY A 266 5.11 19.39 14.07
CA GLY A 266 6.08 19.62 13.01
C GLY A 266 7.34 18.77 13.11
N LYS A 267 7.27 17.62 13.80
CA LYS A 267 8.36 16.64 13.89
C LYS A 267 8.56 15.89 12.57
N GLU A 268 9.65 15.12 12.48
CA GLU A 268 9.82 14.11 11.42
C GLU A 268 9.00 12.86 11.77
N ILE A 269 8.54 12.10 10.78
CA ILE A 269 7.71 10.91 10.98
C ILE A 269 8.36 9.92 11.96
N ALA A 270 9.68 9.70 11.87
CA ALA A 270 10.41 8.83 12.79
C ALA A 270 10.37 9.28 14.26
N ASP A 271 10.20 10.59 14.53
CA ASP A 271 10.10 11.18 15.88
C ASP A 271 8.65 11.24 16.41
N THR A 272 7.70 10.64 15.68
CA THR A 272 6.28 10.57 16.04
C THR A 272 5.83 9.15 16.36
N PRO A 273 4.68 8.95 17.04
CA PRO A 273 4.05 7.63 17.23
C PRO A 273 3.50 6.99 15.93
N CYS A 274 4.16 7.17 14.79
CA CYS A 274 3.69 6.68 13.49
C CYS A 274 3.95 5.17 13.33
N ILE A 275 2.87 4.39 13.42
CA ILE A 275 2.88 2.93 13.23
C ILE A 275 3.17 2.47 11.78
N SER A 276 3.52 3.40 10.87
CA SER A 276 3.98 3.11 9.50
C SER A 276 3.02 2.25 8.65
N CYS A 277 1.71 2.31 8.92
CA CYS A 277 0.70 1.46 8.28
C CYS A 277 0.34 1.78 6.82
N GLY A 278 0.93 2.82 6.21
CA GLY A 278 0.71 3.18 4.80
C GLY A 278 -0.68 3.74 4.45
N ALA A 279 -1.65 3.82 5.38
CA ALA A 279 -2.99 4.31 5.07
C ALA A 279 -3.02 5.73 4.45
N CYS A 280 -2.01 6.57 4.76
CA CYS A 280 -1.85 7.90 4.17
C CYS A 280 -1.26 7.90 2.76
N THR A 281 -0.44 6.91 2.38
CA THR A 281 0.10 6.76 1.01
C THR A 281 -1.00 6.26 0.07
N ALA A 282 -1.74 5.23 0.50
CA ALA A 282 -2.80 4.58 -0.28
C ALA A 282 -3.94 5.52 -0.73
N VAL A 283 -4.18 6.63 -0.02
CA VAL A 283 -5.22 7.62 -0.36
C VAL A 283 -4.69 8.89 -1.04
N CYS A 284 -3.36 9.02 -1.22
CA CYS A 284 -2.77 10.25 -1.75
C CYS A 284 -2.99 10.37 -3.27
N PRO A 285 -3.69 11.39 -3.79
CA PRO A 285 -3.96 11.53 -5.23
C PRO A 285 -2.75 12.00 -6.06
N VAL A 286 -1.61 12.22 -5.40
CA VAL A 286 -0.41 12.88 -5.89
C VAL A 286 0.82 12.30 -5.19
N GLY A 287 2.02 12.51 -5.74
CA GLY A 287 3.27 11.94 -5.21
C GLY A 287 3.80 12.61 -3.94
N ALA A 288 2.91 13.08 -3.06
CA ALA A 288 3.27 13.87 -1.89
C ALA A 288 3.47 13.06 -0.60
N ILE A 289 2.87 11.87 -0.52
CA ILE A 289 3.18 10.88 0.51
C ILE A 289 3.25 9.54 -0.21
N THR A 290 4.41 8.89 -0.18
CA THR A 290 4.67 7.62 -0.88
C THR A 290 5.38 6.65 0.04
N GLU A 291 5.32 5.36 -0.26
CA GLU A 291 6.22 4.38 0.33
C GLU A 291 7.69 4.69 0.02
N VAL A 292 8.61 4.21 0.84
CA VAL A 292 10.05 4.29 0.56
C VAL A 292 10.38 3.35 -0.61
N PRO A 293 10.89 3.85 -1.75
CA PRO A 293 11.12 3.02 -2.93
C PRO A 293 12.36 2.14 -2.76
N HIS A 294 12.15 0.83 -2.71
CA HIS A 294 13.23 -0.17 -2.66
C HIS A 294 13.65 -0.71 -4.04
N LEU A 295 13.03 -0.24 -5.13
CA LEU A 295 13.23 -0.73 -6.50
C LEU A 295 14.71 -0.81 -6.91
N PHE A 296 15.48 0.28 -6.77
CA PHE A 296 16.89 0.31 -7.18
C PHE A 296 17.78 -0.64 -6.36
N LYS A 297 17.45 -0.88 -5.08
CA LYS A 297 18.14 -1.91 -4.27
C LYS A 297 17.90 -3.30 -4.83
N VAL A 298 16.66 -3.59 -5.26
CA VAL A 298 16.29 -4.87 -5.89
C VAL A 298 16.94 -5.03 -7.27
N LEU A 299 16.98 -3.98 -8.10
CA LEU A 299 17.60 -4.01 -9.43
C LEU A 299 19.10 -4.34 -9.34
N HIS A 300 19.87 -3.59 -8.55
CA HIS A 300 21.30 -3.85 -8.40
C HIS A 300 21.61 -5.24 -7.79
N LEU A 301 20.70 -5.80 -6.97
CA LEU A 301 20.80 -7.18 -6.46
C LEU A 301 20.58 -8.23 -7.56
N LEU A 302 19.65 -7.99 -8.48
CA LEU A 302 19.39 -8.88 -9.62
C LEU A 302 20.51 -8.81 -10.67
N GLU A 303 21.03 -7.61 -10.92
CA GLU A 303 22.13 -7.35 -11.87
C GLU A 303 23.48 -7.89 -11.37
N GLY A 304 23.66 -7.97 -10.04
CA GLY A 304 24.86 -8.52 -9.39
C GLY A 304 25.90 -7.46 -9.01
N ASP A 305 25.54 -6.18 -9.05
CA ASP A 305 26.42 -5.05 -8.75
C ASP A 305 26.56 -4.76 -7.24
N PHE A 306 25.78 -5.44 -6.38
CA PHE A 306 25.92 -5.36 -4.92
C PHE A 306 27.03 -6.26 -4.38
N THR A 307 27.97 -5.69 -3.61
CA THR A 307 28.89 -6.49 -2.79
C THR A 307 28.27 -6.81 -1.43
N HIS A 308 28.80 -7.84 -0.74
CA HIS A 308 28.40 -8.17 0.63
C HIS A 308 28.68 -7.02 1.62
N GLU A 309 29.66 -6.16 1.33
CA GLU A 309 29.99 -5.01 2.18
C GLU A 309 28.90 -3.94 2.12
N ASP A 310 28.31 -3.72 0.94
CA ASP A 310 27.25 -2.73 0.71
C ASP A 310 25.94 -3.11 1.43
N LEU A 311 25.60 -4.40 1.48
CA LEU A 311 24.46 -4.91 2.26
C LEU A 311 24.56 -4.50 3.73
N THR A 312 25.70 -4.78 4.36
CA THR A 312 25.91 -4.48 5.78
C THR A 312 25.91 -2.98 6.08
N ARG A 313 26.40 -2.15 5.14
CA ARG A 313 26.48 -0.70 5.33
C ARG A 313 25.09 -0.06 5.25
N ASP A 314 24.27 -0.46 4.29
CA ASP A 314 22.92 0.11 4.06
C ASP A 314 21.92 -0.28 5.18
N GLU A 315 22.03 -1.47 5.75
CA GLU A 315 21.24 -1.89 6.93
C GLU A 315 21.63 -1.11 8.20
N ILE A 316 22.93 -0.94 8.46
CA ILE A 316 23.43 -0.16 9.60
C ILE A 316 23.02 1.31 9.51
N THR A 317 23.01 1.89 8.30
CA THR A 317 22.64 3.30 8.09
C THR A 317 21.14 3.56 8.23
N ARG A 318 20.27 2.61 7.85
CA ARG A 318 18.81 2.78 7.96
C ARG A 318 18.21 2.40 9.33
N LEU A 319 18.85 1.50 10.09
CA LEU A 319 18.40 1.12 11.44
C LEU A 319 18.78 2.13 12.53
N GLY A 320 18.85 3.43 12.18
CA GLY A 320 18.88 4.53 13.14
C GLY A 320 20.02 4.50 14.17
N GLY A 321 21.16 3.87 13.84
CA GLY A 321 22.31 3.83 14.75
C GLY A 321 22.04 3.17 16.10
N MET A 322 21.13 2.19 16.18
CA MET A 322 20.99 1.37 17.39
C MET A 322 22.36 0.83 17.82
N PRO A 323 22.77 0.99 19.09
CA PRO A 323 24.11 0.64 19.53
C PRO A 323 24.38 -0.82 19.22
N THR A 324 25.40 -1.05 18.39
CA THR A 324 25.67 -2.30 17.68
C THR A 324 25.34 -3.56 18.47
N VAL A 325 24.74 -4.56 17.80
CA VAL A 325 24.63 -5.96 18.28
C VAL A 325 26.01 -6.66 18.26
N ARG A 326 27.03 -5.97 18.79
CA ARG A 326 28.41 -6.39 18.98
C ARG A 326 28.68 -6.74 20.45
N HIS A 327 27.81 -6.29 21.37
CA HIS A 327 27.90 -6.60 22.81
C HIS A 327 27.14 -7.86 23.28
N HIS A 328 26.22 -8.42 22.47
CA HIS A 328 25.55 -9.68 22.80
C HIS A 328 26.12 -10.92 22.07
N LEU A 329 26.80 -10.74 20.93
CA LEU A 329 27.46 -11.85 20.21
C LEU A 329 28.71 -12.40 20.91
N THR A 330 29.27 -11.71 21.91
CA THR A 330 30.33 -12.25 22.79
C THR A 330 29.82 -13.28 23.80
N ARG A 331 28.50 -13.37 24.05
CA ARG A 331 27.89 -14.43 24.88
C ARG A 331 27.22 -15.55 24.06
N ALA A 332 26.95 -15.33 22.77
CA ALA A 332 26.33 -16.31 21.88
C ALA A 332 27.31 -17.35 21.28
N ARG A 333 28.60 -17.34 21.67
CA ARG A 333 29.61 -18.36 21.25
C ARG A 333 29.41 -19.76 21.86
N GLN A 334 28.27 -20.03 22.50
CA GLN A 334 27.93 -21.33 23.10
C GLN A 334 26.57 -21.90 22.64
N VAL A 335 25.97 -21.39 21.57
CA VAL A 335 24.82 -22.04 20.93
C VAL A 335 25.34 -22.90 19.76
N LYS A 336 25.12 -24.22 19.86
CA LYS A 336 25.49 -25.20 18.82
C LYS A 336 24.83 -24.87 17.48
N THR A 337 25.51 -25.18 16.39
CA THR A 337 24.98 -24.97 15.04
C THR A 337 23.91 -26.01 14.70
N MET A 338 22.99 -25.71 13.78
CA MET A 338 21.98 -26.68 13.33
C MET A 338 22.58 -27.97 12.72
N GLY A 339 23.84 -27.93 12.24
CA GLY A 339 24.57 -29.11 11.80
C GLY A 339 24.81 -30.13 12.92
N ASP A 340 25.06 -29.65 14.14
CA ASP A 340 25.32 -30.49 15.33
C ASP A 340 24.07 -31.29 15.75
N VAL A 341 22.87 -30.76 15.48
CA VAL A 341 21.60 -31.42 15.80
C VAL A 341 21.31 -32.56 14.81
N CYS A 342 21.56 -32.33 13.52
CA CYS A 342 21.38 -33.35 12.48
C CYS A 342 22.34 -34.54 12.66
N GLY A 343 23.62 -34.26 12.93
CA GLY A 343 24.62 -35.31 13.21
C GLY A 343 24.28 -36.16 14.45
N ALA A 344 23.72 -35.55 15.49
CA ALA A 344 23.31 -36.25 16.72
C ALA A 344 22.12 -37.22 16.50
N GLN A 345 21.23 -36.95 15.53
CA GLN A 345 20.14 -37.85 15.17
C GLN A 345 20.61 -38.98 14.24
N GLN A 346 21.52 -38.71 13.30
CA GLN A 346 22.06 -39.72 12.39
C GLN A 346 22.92 -40.77 13.12
N ALA A 347 23.70 -40.36 14.13
CA ALA A 347 24.44 -41.29 14.99
C ALA A 347 23.55 -42.28 15.77
N LYS A 348 22.28 -41.94 16.02
CA LYS A 348 21.29 -42.85 16.63
C LYS A 348 20.66 -43.85 15.65
N ALA A 349 20.88 -43.69 14.35
CA ALA A 349 20.23 -44.49 13.29
C ALA A 349 21.16 -45.51 12.61
N GLY A 350 22.46 -45.53 12.94
CA GLY A 350 23.38 -46.61 12.53
C GLY A 350 23.78 -46.63 11.03
N ILE A 351 23.59 -45.53 10.30
CA ILE A 351 23.94 -45.43 8.87
C ILE A 351 25.38 -44.93 8.73
N LYS A 352 26.25 -45.70 8.06
CA LYS A 352 27.61 -45.29 7.68
C LYS A 352 27.63 -44.72 6.26
N VAL A 353 28.35 -43.62 6.06
CA VAL A 353 28.83 -43.14 4.76
C VAL A 353 30.30 -42.76 4.93
N GLU A 354 31.17 -43.20 4.02
CA GLU A 354 32.60 -42.86 4.02
C GLU A 354 32.85 -41.55 3.28
N GLU A 355 33.65 -40.64 3.86
CA GLU A 355 34.25 -39.51 3.15
C GLU A 355 35.75 -39.76 2.94
N GLN A 356 36.21 -39.63 1.70
CA GLN A 356 37.63 -39.68 1.34
C GLN A 356 38.17 -38.26 1.15
N SER A 357 39.30 -37.95 1.80
CA SER A 357 40.00 -36.68 1.67
C SER A 357 41.27 -36.81 0.79
N PRO A 358 41.53 -35.87 -0.15
CA PRO A 358 42.76 -35.85 -0.93
C PRO A 358 43.86 -35.01 -0.25
N SER A 359 45.10 -35.49 -0.40
CA SER A 359 46.31 -35.02 0.28
C SER A 359 47.08 -33.89 -0.44
N SER A 360 47.75 -33.05 0.33
CA SER A 360 48.75 -32.06 -0.13
C SER A 360 50.07 -32.70 -0.60
N PRO A 361 50.85 -32.01 -1.46
CA PRO A 361 52.30 -32.22 -1.56
C PRO A 361 53.13 -30.97 -1.19
N GLN A 362 54.35 -31.20 -0.69
CA GLN A 362 55.36 -30.20 -0.33
C GLN A 362 56.43 -29.99 -1.44
N SER A 363 57.39 -29.09 -1.18
CA SER A 363 58.76 -28.94 -1.76
C SER A 363 58.98 -27.70 -2.66
N THR A 364 60.15 -27.03 -2.73
CA THR A 364 61.34 -26.91 -1.83
C THR A 364 62.15 -25.65 -2.22
N SER A 365 62.84 -25.03 -1.24
CA SER A 365 64.07 -24.20 -1.31
C SER A 365 64.55 -23.55 -2.64
N ALA A 366 64.89 -22.25 -2.59
CA ALA A 366 66.28 -21.72 -2.60
C ALA A 366 66.36 -20.20 -2.86
N ALA A 367 67.37 -19.52 -2.30
CA ALA A 367 67.79 -18.15 -2.64
C ALA A 367 69.28 -18.15 -3.06
N PRO A 368 69.75 -17.15 -3.83
CA PRO A 368 70.62 -16.14 -3.19
C PRO A 368 70.49 -14.70 -3.76
N SER A 369 71.32 -13.81 -3.22
CA SER A 369 71.29 -12.33 -3.30
C SER A 369 72.03 -11.70 -4.49
N THR A 370 71.66 -10.46 -4.89
CA THR A 370 72.46 -9.21 -4.70
C THR A 370 71.97 -7.97 -5.49
N LYS A 371 72.26 -6.77 -4.93
CA LYS A 371 72.43 -5.43 -5.56
C LYS A 371 71.22 -4.66 -6.16
N GLN A 372 70.95 -3.49 -5.56
CA GLN A 372 70.52 -2.24 -6.24
C GLN A 372 71.75 -1.44 -6.72
N PRO A 373 71.63 -0.31 -7.48
CA PRO A 373 70.44 0.38 -8.04
C PRO A 373 70.45 0.31 -9.60
N SER A 374 69.85 1.18 -10.45
CA SER A 374 69.13 2.47 -10.32
C SER A 374 68.20 2.76 -11.51
N ALA A 375 67.11 3.52 -11.26
CA ALA A 375 66.37 4.43 -12.15
C ALA A 375 66.30 4.17 -13.69
N SER A 376 65.09 3.87 -14.18
CA SER A 376 64.43 4.68 -15.22
C SER A 376 62.93 4.38 -15.28
N ASN A 377 62.10 5.43 -15.42
CA ASN A 377 60.64 5.29 -15.44
C ASN A 377 60.16 4.82 -16.82
N THR A 378 59.60 3.62 -16.87
CA THR A 378 58.62 3.22 -17.89
C THR A 378 57.44 2.54 -17.20
N THR A 379 56.34 3.28 -17.05
CA THR A 379 55.07 2.74 -16.59
C THR A 379 54.44 1.87 -17.67
N SER A 380 54.92 0.63 -17.82
CA SER A 380 54.13 -0.43 -18.41
C SER A 380 52.97 -0.74 -17.46
N ALA A 381 51.74 -0.73 -17.98
CA ALA A 381 50.57 -1.07 -17.20
C ALA A 381 50.72 -2.48 -16.61
N ALA A 382 50.60 -2.59 -15.29
CA ALA A 382 50.43 -3.90 -14.66
C ALA A 382 49.16 -4.54 -15.22
N PRO A 383 49.14 -5.86 -15.49
CA PRO A 383 47.92 -6.52 -15.91
C PRO A 383 46.87 -6.34 -14.81
N GLU A 384 45.68 -5.86 -15.18
CA GLU A 384 44.56 -5.78 -14.25
C GLU A 384 44.38 -7.15 -13.61
N THR A 385 44.56 -7.20 -12.28
CA THR A 385 44.28 -8.43 -11.53
C THR A 385 42.85 -8.79 -11.81
N SER A 386 42.64 -10.00 -12.33
CA SER A 386 41.32 -10.48 -12.70
C SER A 386 40.43 -10.40 -11.47
N LYS A 387 39.55 -9.39 -11.43
CA LYS A 387 38.46 -9.33 -10.46
C LYS A 387 37.71 -10.63 -10.64
N SER A 388 37.89 -11.55 -9.69
CA SER A 388 37.23 -12.84 -9.69
C SER A 388 35.75 -12.53 -9.89
N ARG A 389 35.16 -13.07 -10.96
CA ARG A 389 33.81 -12.68 -11.39
C ARG A 389 32.86 -13.11 -10.28
N LEU A 390 32.58 -12.18 -9.36
CA LEU A 390 31.84 -12.44 -8.13
C LEU A 390 30.51 -13.03 -8.56
N ARG A 391 30.19 -14.22 -8.04
CA ARG A 391 28.93 -14.86 -8.36
C ARG A 391 27.83 -13.95 -7.85
N ARG A 392 26.93 -13.51 -8.74
CA ARG A 392 25.76 -12.72 -8.36
C ARG A 392 25.05 -13.38 -7.17
N PRO A 393 24.52 -12.62 -6.21
CA PRO A 393 23.85 -13.20 -5.05
C PRO A 393 22.70 -14.09 -5.51
N ILE A 394 22.40 -15.14 -4.73
CA ILE A 394 21.20 -15.93 -4.93
C ILE A 394 20.03 -15.07 -4.46
N THR A 395 19.13 -14.72 -5.38
CA THR A 395 18.01 -13.83 -5.14
C THR A 395 16.75 -14.62 -4.82
N ILE A 396 16.11 -14.29 -3.70
CA ILE A 396 14.91 -14.95 -3.21
C ILE A 396 13.85 -13.88 -3.01
N VAL A 397 12.64 -14.11 -3.55
CA VAL A 397 11.47 -13.26 -3.33
C VAL A 397 10.37 -14.05 -2.64
N HIS A 398 9.76 -13.45 -1.62
CA HIS A 398 8.56 -13.95 -0.94
C HIS A 398 7.40 -12.99 -1.20
N THR A 399 6.26 -13.49 -1.66
CA THR A 399 5.07 -12.67 -1.91
C THR A 399 4.06 -12.78 -0.76
N ALA A 400 3.66 -11.64 -0.18
CA ALA A 400 2.65 -11.59 0.86
C ALA A 400 1.26 -12.07 0.37
N PRO A 401 0.39 -12.59 1.26
CA PRO A 401 -0.87 -13.24 0.88
C PRO A 401 -1.76 -12.41 -0.05
N ALA A 402 -1.95 -11.11 0.27
CA ALA A 402 -2.85 -10.20 -0.45
C ALA A 402 -2.39 -9.86 -1.88
N VAL A 403 -1.07 -9.86 -2.15
CA VAL A 403 -0.51 -9.43 -3.46
C VAL A 403 -1.07 -10.27 -4.60
N ARG A 404 -1.37 -11.56 -4.35
CA ARG A 404 -1.91 -12.47 -5.38
C ARG A 404 -3.34 -12.12 -5.83
N VAL A 405 -4.11 -11.37 -5.05
CA VAL A 405 -5.50 -10.99 -5.37
C VAL A 405 -5.67 -9.51 -5.74
N THR A 406 -4.76 -8.63 -5.31
CA THR A 406 -4.82 -7.18 -5.61
C THR A 406 -3.98 -6.78 -6.82
N LEU A 407 -2.81 -7.40 -7.05
CA LEU A 407 -1.89 -6.95 -8.12
C LEU A 407 -2.52 -7.02 -9.52
N GLY A 408 -3.48 -7.92 -9.75
CA GLY A 408 -4.19 -8.02 -11.02
C GLY A 408 -4.96 -6.76 -11.41
N GLU A 409 -5.42 -5.97 -10.44
CA GLU A 409 -6.19 -4.73 -10.66
C GLU A 409 -5.36 -3.69 -11.43
N ALA A 410 -4.07 -3.58 -11.14
CA ALA A 410 -3.12 -2.73 -11.86
C ALA A 410 -2.90 -3.15 -13.35
N PHE A 411 -3.32 -4.37 -13.71
CA PHE A 411 -3.30 -4.89 -15.08
C PHE A 411 -4.71 -5.01 -15.69
N GLY A 412 -5.72 -4.37 -15.09
CA GLY A 412 -7.10 -4.36 -15.59
C GLY A 412 -7.88 -5.64 -15.35
N MET A 413 -7.47 -6.48 -14.38
CA MET A 413 -8.30 -7.58 -13.89
C MET A 413 -9.31 -7.06 -12.86
N GLU A 414 -10.49 -7.70 -12.77
CA GLU A 414 -11.51 -7.34 -11.78
C GLU A 414 -10.99 -7.48 -10.34
N PRO A 415 -11.39 -6.60 -9.39
CA PRO A 415 -10.98 -6.68 -7.99
C PRO A 415 -11.17 -8.07 -7.36
N GLY A 416 -10.15 -8.52 -6.62
CA GLY A 416 -10.12 -9.86 -6.02
C GLY A 416 -9.77 -11.01 -6.98
N SER A 417 -9.49 -10.74 -8.26
CA SER A 417 -9.09 -11.77 -9.23
C SER A 417 -7.75 -12.42 -8.86
N ILE A 418 -7.73 -13.76 -8.75
CA ILE A 418 -6.52 -14.52 -8.41
C ILE A 418 -5.50 -14.49 -9.56
N SER A 419 -4.30 -13.97 -9.26
CA SER A 419 -3.21 -13.77 -10.21
C SER A 419 -1.96 -14.62 -9.94
N THR A 420 -1.96 -15.50 -8.93
CA THR A 420 -0.80 -16.27 -8.41
C THR A 420 0.12 -16.83 -9.49
N GLY A 421 -0.40 -17.58 -10.46
CA GLY A 421 0.42 -18.18 -11.52
C GLY A 421 1.09 -17.16 -12.44
N LYS A 422 0.42 -16.02 -12.71
CA LYS A 422 0.97 -14.91 -13.48
C LYS A 422 2.06 -14.19 -12.68
N LEU A 423 1.82 -13.92 -11.39
CA LEU A 423 2.78 -13.31 -10.46
C LEU A 423 4.08 -14.13 -10.36
N VAL A 424 3.99 -15.44 -10.12
CA VAL A 424 5.17 -16.31 -10.05
C VAL A 424 5.93 -16.35 -11.38
N SER A 425 5.21 -16.40 -12.51
CA SER A 425 5.83 -16.38 -13.83
C SER A 425 6.55 -15.05 -14.12
N ALA A 426 5.93 -13.92 -13.73
CA ALA A 426 6.51 -12.59 -13.88
C ALA A 426 7.78 -12.43 -13.03
N LEU A 427 7.76 -12.85 -11.76
CA LEU A 427 8.94 -12.78 -10.88
C LEU A 427 10.11 -13.62 -11.41
N ARG A 428 9.83 -14.82 -11.96
CA ARG A 428 10.85 -15.62 -12.64
C ARG A 428 11.38 -14.92 -13.91
N ALA A 429 10.52 -14.27 -14.68
CA ALA A 429 10.92 -13.50 -15.87
C ALA A 429 11.72 -12.22 -15.54
N VAL A 430 11.50 -11.63 -14.36
CA VAL A 430 12.29 -10.49 -13.82
C VAL A 430 13.71 -10.92 -13.42
N GLY A 431 13.94 -12.21 -13.14
CA GLY A 431 15.28 -12.77 -12.90
C GLY A 431 15.52 -13.32 -11.48
N PHE A 432 14.48 -13.39 -10.63
CA PHE A 432 14.61 -14.02 -9.31
C PHE A 432 14.91 -15.53 -9.42
N ASP A 433 15.92 -16.01 -8.68
CA ASP A 433 16.31 -17.43 -8.69
C ASP A 433 15.24 -18.31 -8.04
N TYR A 434 14.71 -17.86 -6.90
CA TYR A 434 13.68 -18.56 -6.14
C TYR A 434 12.51 -17.63 -5.85
N VAL A 435 11.30 -18.10 -6.16
CA VAL A 435 10.03 -17.44 -5.86
C VAL A 435 9.30 -18.31 -4.86
N PHE A 436 9.16 -17.82 -3.64
CA PHE A 436 8.44 -18.45 -2.53
C PHE A 436 7.22 -17.62 -2.12
N ASP A 437 6.44 -18.21 -1.23
CA ASP A 437 5.16 -17.68 -0.76
C ASP A 437 5.26 -17.40 0.75
N THR A 438 4.85 -16.21 1.20
CA THR A 438 4.80 -15.87 2.63
C THR A 438 3.76 -16.72 3.38
N ASN A 439 2.81 -17.36 2.68
CA ASN A 439 1.89 -18.32 3.29
C ASN A 439 2.64 -19.45 4.03
N PHE A 440 3.75 -19.97 3.49
CA PHE A 440 4.53 -21.01 4.16
C PHE A 440 5.09 -20.52 5.51
N THR A 441 5.58 -19.28 5.57
CA THR A 441 6.02 -18.68 6.83
C THR A 441 4.85 -18.35 7.76
N ALA A 442 3.65 -18.07 7.24
CA ALA A 442 2.45 -17.90 8.05
C ALA A 442 2.00 -19.23 8.68
N ASP A 443 2.09 -20.35 7.97
CA ASP A 443 1.84 -21.69 8.53
C ASP A 443 2.80 -21.99 9.69
N LEU A 444 4.08 -21.61 9.57
CA LEU A 444 5.04 -21.68 10.68
C LEU A 444 4.65 -20.77 11.86
N THR A 445 4.21 -19.53 11.60
CA THR A 445 3.69 -18.64 12.66
C THR A 445 2.49 -19.27 13.40
N ILE A 446 1.57 -19.93 12.69
CA ILE A 446 0.43 -20.63 13.31
C ILE A 446 0.89 -21.84 14.14
N MET A 447 1.91 -22.59 13.70
CA MET A 447 2.48 -23.68 14.48
C MET A 447 3.08 -23.19 15.81
N GLU A 448 3.83 -22.08 15.79
CA GLU A 448 4.45 -21.51 16.99
C GLU A 448 3.43 -20.79 17.90
N GLU A 449 2.67 -19.80 17.40
CA GLU A 449 1.65 -19.08 18.20
C GLU A 449 0.55 -20.04 18.71
N GLY A 450 0.20 -21.07 17.94
CA GLY A 450 -0.74 -22.11 18.36
C GLY A 450 -0.19 -23.03 19.46
N THR A 451 1.10 -23.37 19.39
CA THR A 451 1.77 -24.14 20.45
C THR A 451 1.88 -23.33 21.74
N GLU A 452 2.27 -22.06 21.63
CA GLU A 452 2.33 -21.12 22.75
C GLU A 452 0.96 -20.94 23.42
N LEU A 453 -0.11 -20.77 22.63
CA LEU A 453 -1.47 -20.66 23.16
C LEU A 453 -1.87 -21.91 23.97
N LEU A 454 -1.59 -23.11 23.46
CA LEU A 454 -1.87 -24.37 24.15
C LEU A 454 -1.05 -24.50 25.45
N GLU A 455 0.21 -24.05 25.45
CA GLU A 455 1.04 -24.02 26.65
C GLU A 455 0.49 -23.05 27.70
N ARG A 456 0.15 -21.81 27.31
CA ARG A 456 -0.48 -20.81 28.20
C ARG A 456 -1.79 -21.33 28.80
N VAL A 457 -2.64 -21.99 28.01
CA VAL A 457 -3.91 -22.58 28.50
C VAL A 457 -3.65 -23.70 29.51
N ARG A 458 -2.68 -24.58 29.27
CA ARG A 458 -2.35 -25.72 30.16
C ARG A 458 -1.68 -25.29 31.46
N THR A 459 -0.88 -24.24 31.43
CA THR A 459 -0.05 -23.78 32.57
C THR A 459 -0.72 -22.69 33.41
N GLY A 460 -1.83 -22.11 32.96
CA GLY A 460 -2.43 -20.93 33.59
C GLY A 460 -1.62 -19.65 33.33
N GLY A 461 -1.05 -19.54 32.13
CA GLY A 461 -0.22 -18.42 31.70
C GLY A 461 -0.98 -17.10 31.51
N VAL A 462 -0.26 -16.07 31.06
CA VAL A 462 -0.81 -14.71 30.92
C VAL A 462 -1.77 -14.60 29.72
N PHE A 463 -2.95 -14.04 29.98
CA PHE A 463 -3.99 -13.76 28.99
C PHE A 463 -4.42 -12.28 29.03
N PRO A 464 -4.90 -11.71 27.90
CA PRO A 464 -5.00 -12.33 26.57
C PRO A 464 -3.63 -12.54 25.91
N MET A 465 -3.53 -13.55 25.05
CA MET A 465 -2.42 -13.67 24.10
C MET A 465 -2.77 -12.81 22.87
N MET A 466 -1.87 -11.93 22.46
CA MET A 466 -2.03 -11.09 21.27
C MET A 466 -1.11 -11.60 20.15
N THR A 467 -1.57 -11.53 18.91
CA THR A 467 -0.76 -11.89 17.73
C THR A 467 0.37 -10.89 17.53
N SER A 468 1.49 -11.36 16.98
CA SER A 468 2.74 -10.58 16.85
C SER A 468 3.12 -10.19 15.42
N CYS A 469 2.40 -10.71 14.43
CA CYS A 469 2.78 -10.65 13.01
C CYS A 469 2.55 -9.30 12.30
N CYS A 470 1.79 -8.37 12.89
CA CYS A 470 1.53 -7.05 12.30
C CYS A 470 2.52 -6.00 12.86
N PRO A 471 3.45 -5.44 12.04
CA PRO A 471 4.42 -4.47 12.55
C PRO A 471 3.78 -3.17 13.04
N GLY A 472 2.67 -2.75 12.43
CA GLY A 472 1.92 -1.57 12.88
C GLY A 472 1.33 -1.75 14.28
N TRP A 473 0.75 -2.93 14.55
CA TRP A 473 0.23 -3.29 15.88
C TRP A 473 1.33 -3.36 16.95
N ILE A 474 2.49 -3.93 16.60
CA ILE A 474 3.65 -3.95 17.51
C ILE A 474 4.14 -2.53 17.80
N SER A 475 4.23 -1.66 16.78
CA SER A 475 4.58 -0.24 16.96
C SER A 475 3.55 0.49 17.83
N GLU A 476 2.26 0.24 17.63
CA GLU A 476 1.17 0.81 18.44
C GLU A 476 1.33 0.43 19.92
N CYS A 477 1.52 -0.87 20.19
CA CYS A 477 1.79 -1.39 21.52
C CYS A 477 3.05 -0.75 22.15
N GLN A 478 4.13 -0.57 21.40
CA GLN A 478 5.34 0.10 21.88
C GLN A 478 5.08 1.57 22.25
N HIS A 479 4.32 2.31 21.45
CA HIS A 479 3.99 3.72 21.75
C HIS A 479 3.03 3.84 22.94
N LEU A 480 2.06 2.94 23.08
CA LEU A 480 1.12 2.91 24.21
C LEU A 480 1.80 2.46 25.52
N SER A 481 2.85 1.64 25.47
CA SER A 481 3.58 1.14 26.65
C SER A 481 4.56 2.16 27.27
N VAL A 482 4.70 3.35 26.66
CA VAL A 482 5.60 4.43 27.11
C VAL A 482 4.82 5.56 27.82
N VAL A 483 3.49 5.42 27.95
CA VAL A 483 2.57 6.33 28.65
C VAL A 483 1.99 5.66 29.90
#